data_AF-A0A4Q4DJY4-F1
#
_entry.id   AF-A0A4Q4DJY4-F1
#
_cell.length_a   1.000
_cell.length_b   1.000
_cell.length_c   1.000
_cell.angle_alpha   90.00
_cell.angle_beta   90.00
_cell.angle_gamma   90.00
#
_symmetry.space_group_name_H-M   'P 1'
#
loop_
_entity.id
_entity.type
_entity.pdbx_description
1 polymer ?
#
loop_
_entity_poly.entity_id
_entity_poly.type
_entity_poly.pdbx_seq_one_letter_code
_entity_poly.pdbx_strand_id
1 'polypeptide(L)'
;MYRFLLSRQWVILTLLALALIPAMIELGFWQYHRHEHKVAQNALISGNLDAKPVPVTDLTAPGHTVPRSDYWRRVTATGTFDPAHEVVVRRRTSIDDRVGFHVLTPFVLKDGRAVIVNRGWIPFGDDQRAFPDIPAAPKGEVTITGRLKADETSASSGIKDLRDLPPRQVMLISSAQQREQLGRTVLGGYVEQISPVPAGGSPEQIPNPDDSSIGPHMAYAVQWWLFVAAVPVGWVILVRRELRDRAAAKAERSAADAESAQEPAAV
;
A
#
# COMPACT_ATOMS: atom_id res chain seq x y z
N MET A 1 -17.22 -52.67 -5.82
CA MET A 1 -16.00 -52.32 -6.60
C MET A 1 -16.15 -50.89 -7.13
N TYR A 2 -15.21 -49.99 -6.85
CA TYR A 2 -15.28 -48.54 -7.12
C TYR A 2 -15.18 -48.14 -8.62
N ARG A 3 -15.59 -49.01 -9.55
CA ARG A 3 -15.51 -48.76 -11.01
C ARG A 3 -16.22 -47.48 -11.46
N PHE A 4 -17.18 -46.99 -10.67
CA PHE A 4 -17.86 -45.72 -10.96
C PHE A 4 -16.94 -44.49 -10.83
N LEU A 5 -15.85 -44.58 -10.07
CA LEU A 5 -14.85 -43.51 -9.98
C LEU A 5 -14.13 -43.27 -11.33
N LEU A 6 -14.17 -44.26 -12.24
CA LEU A 6 -13.67 -44.15 -13.60
C LEU A 6 -14.70 -43.57 -14.58
N SER A 7 -15.90 -43.23 -14.14
CA SER A 7 -16.86 -42.53 -14.99
C SER A 7 -16.34 -41.13 -15.31
N ARG A 8 -16.70 -40.60 -16.49
CA ARG A 8 -16.29 -39.25 -16.94
C ARG A 8 -16.52 -38.18 -15.87
N GLN A 9 -17.65 -38.24 -15.17
CA GLN A 9 -17.99 -37.31 -14.10
C GLN A 9 -17.00 -37.39 -12.92
N TRP A 10 -16.69 -38.60 -12.43
CA TRP A 10 -15.80 -38.78 -11.28
C TRP A 10 -14.34 -38.50 -11.59
N VAL A 11 -13.90 -38.80 -12.81
CA VAL A 11 -12.57 -38.41 -13.31
C VAL A 11 -12.45 -36.89 -13.32
N ILE A 12 -13.44 -36.17 -13.88
CA ILE A 12 -13.44 -34.69 -13.90
C ILE A 12 -13.43 -34.12 -12.48
N LEU A 13 -14.29 -34.61 -11.57
CA LEU A 13 -14.34 -34.13 -10.19
C LEU A 13 -13.01 -34.36 -9.45
N THR A 14 -12.37 -35.50 -9.67
CA THR A 14 -11.08 -35.82 -9.05
C THR A 14 -9.96 -34.96 -9.61
N LEU A 15 -9.90 -34.77 -10.94
CA LEU A 15 -8.93 -33.87 -11.57
C LEU A 15 -9.12 -32.43 -11.11
N LEU A 16 -10.37 -31.97 -10.98
CA LEU A 16 -10.68 -30.65 -10.45
C LEU A 16 -10.21 -30.50 -9.00
N ALA A 17 -10.47 -31.48 -8.14
CA ALA A 17 -9.98 -31.47 -6.76
C ALA A 17 -8.44 -31.43 -6.70
N LEU A 18 -7.77 -32.23 -7.54
CA LEU A 18 -6.31 -32.26 -7.65
C LEU A 18 -5.72 -30.96 -8.19
N ALA A 19 -6.45 -30.21 -9.02
CA ALA A 19 -6.04 -28.90 -9.50
C ALA A 19 -6.34 -27.77 -8.48
N LEU A 20 -7.47 -27.85 -7.77
CA LEU A 20 -7.87 -26.83 -6.81
C LEU A 20 -6.96 -26.80 -5.58
N ILE A 21 -6.52 -27.97 -5.08
CA ILE A 21 -5.65 -28.06 -3.91
C ILE A 21 -4.36 -27.22 -4.07
N PRO A 22 -3.50 -27.44 -5.10
CA PRO A 22 -2.29 -26.64 -5.27
C PRO A 22 -2.61 -25.17 -5.53
N ALA A 23 -3.67 -24.86 -6.27
CA ALA A 23 -4.07 -23.46 -6.49
C ALA A 23 -4.45 -22.75 -5.17
N MET A 24 -5.19 -23.41 -4.28
CA MET A 24 -5.54 -22.86 -2.97
C MET A 24 -4.32 -22.74 -2.04
N ILE A 25 -3.36 -23.67 -2.12
CA ILE A 25 -2.09 -23.57 -1.38
C ILE A 25 -1.32 -22.31 -1.81
N GLU A 26 -1.15 -22.12 -3.13
CA GLU A 26 -0.49 -20.94 -3.71
C GLU A 26 -1.18 -19.64 -3.31
N LEU A 27 -2.53 -19.61 -3.33
CA LEU A 27 -3.30 -18.45 -2.87
C LEU A 27 -3.12 -18.17 -1.38
N GLY A 28 -3.00 -19.22 -0.56
CA GLY A 28 -2.70 -19.10 0.87
C GLY A 28 -1.32 -18.49 1.11
N PHE A 29 -0.29 -18.97 0.42
CA PHE A 29 1.06 -18.38 0.49
C PHE A 29 1.10 -16.95 -0.05
N TRP A 30 0.40 -16.66 -1.14
CA TRP A 30 0.31 -15.30 -1.66
C TRP A 30 -0.27 -14.32 -0.64
N GLN A 31 -1.36 -14.70 0.06
CA GLN A 31 -1.92 -13.90 1.15
C GLN A 31 -0.97 -13.79 2.35
N TYR A 32 -0.27 -14.86 2.71
CA TYR A 32 0.70 -14.86 3.79
C TYR A 32 1.89 -13.93 3.51
N HIS A 33 2.49 -14.00 2.32
CA HIS A 33 3.57 -13.08 1.94
C HIS A 33 3.08 -11.63 1.92
N ARG A 34 1.84 -11.37 1.46
CA ARG A 34 1.23 -10.04 1.51
C ARG A 34 1.10 -9.52 2.94
N HIS A 35 0.73 -10.39 3.88
CA HIS A 35 0.72 -10.10 5.31
C HIS A 35 2.12 -9.76 5.83
N GLU A 36 3.13 -10.61 5.57
CA GLU A 36 4.51 -10.37 6.02
C GLU A 36 5.08 -9.06 5.48
N HIS A 37 4.85 -8.75 4.20
CA HIS A 37 5.26 -7.48 3.62
C HIS A 37 4.62 -6.27 4.33
N LYS A 38 3.35 -6.39 4.74
CA LYS A 38 2.66 -5.33 5.48
C LYS A 38 3.20 -5.19 6.90
N VAL A 39 3.41 -6.29 7.61
CA VAL A 39 4.02 -6.29 8.94
C VAL A 39 5.42 -5.66 8.91
N ALA A 40 6.26 -6.06 7.95
CA ALA A 40 7.62 -5.51 7.81
C ALA A 40 7.62 -4.02 7.46
N GLN A 41 6.69 -3.58 6.60
CA GLN A 41 6.51 -2.16 6.27
C GLN A 41 6.11 -1.35 7.51
N ASN A 42 5.13 -1.83 8.27
CA ASN A 42 4.65 -1.17 9.47
C ASN A 42 5.74 -1.09 10.55
N ALA A 43 6.49 -2.17 10.76
CA ALA A 43 7.61 -2.19 11.70
C ALA A 43 8.70 -1.17 11.32
N LEU A 44 9.01 -1.03 10.02
CA LEU A 44 9.94 -0.01 9.53
C LEU A 44 9.41 1.39 9.79
N ILE A 45 8.13 1.66 9.47
CA ILE A 45 7.51 2.97 9.67
C ILE A 45 7.52 3.33 11.16
N SER A 46 6.96 2.48 12.01
CA SER A 46 6.89 2.69 13.46
C SER A 46 8.29 2.89 14.07
N GLY A 47 9.26 2.02 13.73
CA GLY A 47 10.63 2.15 14.22
C GLY A 47 11.32 3.46 13.80
N ASN A 48 10.98 4.00 12.63
CA ASN A 48 11.51 5.26 12.13
C ASN A 48 10.81 6.48 12.71
N LEU A 49 9.50 6.39 12.95
CA LEU A 49 8.74 7.40 13.66
C LEU A 49 9.20 7.50 15.12
N ASP A 50 9.44 6.39 15.80
CA ASP A 50 9.80 6.38 17.22
C ASP A 50 11.29 6.69 17.49
N ALA A 51 12.12 6.62 16.45
CA ALA A 51 13.53 6.94 16.56
C ALA A 51 13.78 8.39 17.00
N LYS A 52 14.85 8.57 17.78
CA LYS A 52 15.32 9.91 18.15
C LYS A 52 15.71 10.68 16.88
N PRO A 53 15.30 11.96 16.75
CA PRO A 53 15.69 12.77 15.61
C PRO A 53 17.21 12.93 15.51
N VAL A 54 17.72 12.89 14.27
CA VAL A 54 19.13 13.14 13.95
C VAL A 54 19.29 14.32 12.99
N PRO A 55 20.43 14.99 12.91
CA PRO A 55 20.69 16.00 11.89
C PRO A 55 20.39 15.47 10.47
N VAL A 56 19.70 16.26 9.65
CA VAL A 56 19.34 15.85 8.27
C VAL A 56 20.57 15.51 7.42
N THR A 57 21.70 16.16 7.71
CA THR A 57 22.99 15.93 7.04
C THR A 57 23.63 14.59 7.35
N ASP A 58 23.16 13.88 8.39
CA ASP A 58 23.67 12.56 8.77
C ASP A 58 23.02 11.46 7.92
N LEU A 59 21.81 11.71 7.40
CA LEU A 59 21.04 10.74 6.60
C LEU A 59 21.03 11.05 5.10
N THR A 60 21.38 12.27 4.69
CA THR A 60 21.39 12.63 3.28
C THR A 60 22.44 13.68 2.95
N ALA A 61 22.88 13.66 1.70
CA ALA A 61 23.86 14.55 1.12
C ALA A 61 23.39 15.01 -0.27
N PRO A 62 24.01 16.03 -0.88
CA PRO A 62 23.68 16.43 -2.24
C PRO A 62 23.84 15.27 -3.22
N GLY A 63 22.83 15.03 -4.06
CA GLY A 63 22.81 13.91 -5.00
C GLY A 63 22.59 12.53 -4.39
N HIS A 64 22.41 12.44 -3.06
CA HIS A 64 22.09 11.18 -2.40
C HIS A 64 20.64 10.75 -2.68
N THR A 65 20.42 9.45 -2.91
CA THR A 65 19.07 8.88 -2.97
C THR A 65 18.74 8.26 -1.62
N VAL A 66 17.80 8.88 -0.89
CA VAL A 66 17.39 8.37 0.42
C VAL A 66 16.88 6.93 0.29
N PRO A 67 17.45 5.95 1.00
CA PRO A 67 17.02 4.56 0.91
C PRO A 67 15.67 4.36 1.61
N ARG A 68 14.93 3.31 1.22
CA ARG A 68 13.62 2.96 1.82
C ARG A 68 13.71 2.78 3.35
N SER A 69 14.83 2.30 3.85
CA SER A 69 15.10 2.12 5.30
C SER A 69 15.06 3.43 6.08
N ASP A 70 15.31 4.56 5.43
CA ASP A 70 15.38 5.87 6.08
C ASP A 70 14.12 6.72 5.84
N TYR A 71 13.11 6.16 5.17
CA TYR A 71 11.84 6.85 4.99
C TYR A 71 11.19 7.08 6.35
N TRP A 72 10.64 8.27 6.53
CA TRP A 72 9.99 8.72 7.76
C TRP A 72 10.92 8.82 8.98
N ARG A 73 12.24 8.65 8.83
CA ARG A 73 13.18 8.95 9.92
C ARG A 73 13.00 10.41 10.33
N ARG A 74 12.83 10.62 11.64
CA ARG A 74 12.79 11.98 12.17
C ARG A 74 14.17 12.61 12.01
N VAL A 75 14.19 13.80 11.44
CA VAL A 75 15.39 14.60 11.26
C VAL A 75 15.20 16.01 11.81
N THR A 76 16.30 16.62 12.23
CA THR A 76 16.38 18.02 12.60
C THR A 76 17.23 18.79 11.61
N ALA A 77 16.83 20.02 11.29
CA ALA A 77 17.63 20.93 10.49
C ALA A 77 17.57 22.34 11.09
N THR A 78 18.71 23.02 11.15
CA THR A 78 18.81 24.40 11.66
C THR A 78 19.24 25.34 10.55
N GLY A 79 18.52 26.44 10.39
CA GLY A 79 18.67 27.34 9.24
C GLY A 79 17.49 28.30 9.09
N THR A 80 17.33 28.84 7.88
CA THR A 80 16.32 29.85 7.57
C THR A 80 15.52 29.43 6.34
N PHE A 81 14.20 29.62 6.38
CA PHE A 81 13.35 29.42 5.20
C PHE A 81 13.63 30.47 4.12
N ASP A 82 13.51 30.07 2.86
CA ASP A 82 13.59 30.95 1.69
C ASP A 82 12.24 31.00 0.95
N PRO A 83 11.29 31.86 1.38
CA PRO A 83 9.97 31.99 0.74
C PRO A 83 10.02 32.53 -0.69
N ALA A 84 11.13 33.16 -1.10
CA ALA A 84 11.25 33.72 -2.45
C ALA A 84 11.28 32.61 -3.52
N HIS A 85 11.81 31.45 -3.16
CA HIS A 85 11.88 30.25 -4.01
C HIS A 85 10.86 29.18 -3.60
N GLU A 86 9.83 29.54 -2.84
CA GLU A 86 8.76 28.61 -2.47
C GLU A 86 7.96 28.17 -3.71
N VAL A 87 7.65 26.89 -3.80
CA VAL A 87 6.85 26.31 -4.88
C VAL A 87 5.72 25.46 -4.31
N VAL A 88 4.68 25.22 -5.11
CA VAL A 88 3.55 24.38 -4.71
C VAL A 88 3.42 23.14 -5.58
N VAL A 89 3.15 22.01 -4.95
CA VAL A 89 3.02 20.71 -5.64
C VAL A 89 1.56 20.40 -5.84
N ARG A 90 1.14 20.23 -7.09
CA ARG A 90 -0.27 20.08 -7.46
C ARG A 90 -0.83 18.70 -7.14
N ARG A 91 -2.16 18.62 -7.06
CA ARG A 91 -2.93 17.38 -6.96
C ARG A 91 -2.51 16.56 -5.75
N ARG A 92 -2.45 17.22 -4.61
CA ARG A 92 -2.21 16.60 -3.32
C ARG A 92 -3.52 16.56 -2.55
N THR A 93 -3.78 15.44 -1.87
CA THR A 93 -5.04 15.20 -1.17
C THR A 93 -4.84 15.47 0.32
N SER A 94 -5.76 16.23 0.92
CA SER A 94 -5.81 16.44 2.38
C SER A 94 -6.25 15.18 3.11
N ILE A 95 -6.27 15.24 4.44
CA ILE A 95 -6.86 14.18 5.27
C ILE A 95 -8.35 13.95 4.99
N ASP A 96 -9.09 15.03 4.68
CA ASP A 96 -10.52 15.00 4.34
C ASP A 96 -10.81 14.78 2.84
N ASP A 97 -9.92 14.11 2.10
CA ASP A 97 -10.08 13.80 0.67
C ASP A 97 -10.24 15.01 -0.27
N ARG A 98 -9.83 16.22 0.15
CA ARG A 98 -9.87 17.42 -0.68
C ARG A 98 -8.60 17.57 -1.49
N VAL A 99 -8.73 17.93 -2.76
CA VAL A 99 -7.57 18.17 -3.63
C VAL A 99 -7.06 19.60 -3.44
N GLY A 100 -5.76 19.74 -3.34
CA GLY A 100 -5.06 21.01 -3.15
C GLY A 100 -3.58 20.90 -3.51
N PHE A 101 -2.77 21.68 -2.80
CA PHE A 101 -1.33 21.76 -2.98
C PHE A 101 -0.57 21.29 -1.75
N HIS A 102 0.63 20.74 -1.93
CA HIS A 102 1.65 20.79 -0.87
C HIS A 102 2.53 22.02 -1.06
N VAL A 103 2.91 22.66 0.05
CA VAL A 103 3.81 23.83 0.06
C VAL A 103 5.24 23.36 0.27
N LEU A 104 6.11 23.60 -0.72
CA LEU A 104 7.54 23.33 -0.62
C LEU A 104 8.33 24.62 -0.48
N THR A 105 9.00 24.76 0.65
CA THR A 105 9.85 25.92 0.92
C THR A 105 11.28 25.45 1.09
N PRO A 106 12.23 25.96 0.31
CA PRO A 106 13.64 25.68 0.53
C PRO A 106 14.07 26.17 1.92
N PHE A 107 14.83 25.33 2.63
CA PHE A 107 15.35 25.64 3.96
C PHE A 107 16.88 25.65 3.90
N VAL A 108 17.44 26.85 4.05
CA VAL A 108 18.87 27.12 3.88
C VAL A 108 19.57 26.86 5.20
N LEU A 109 20.46 25.87 5.20
CA LEU A 109 21.30 25.49 6.33
C LEU A 109 22.43 26.49 6.56
N LYS A 110 23.05 26.44 7.74
CA LYS A 110 24.18 27.32 8.14
C LYS A 110 25.38 27.25 7.20
N ASP A 111 25.60 26.11 6.56
CA ASP A 111 26.70 25.90 5.61
C ASP A 111 26.36 26.34 4.17
N GLY A 112 25.20 26.94 3.96
CA GLY A 112 24.75 27.45 2.67
C GLY A 112 24.11 26.41 1.75
N ARG A 113 24.09 25.12 2.12
CA ARG A 113 23.28 24.11 1.43
C ARG A 113 21.80 24.30 1.76
N ALA A 114 20.92 23.76 0.94
CA ALA A 114 19.49 23.77 1.19
C ALA A 114 18.93 22.35 1.33
N VAL A 115 17.85 22.20 2.08
CA VAL A 115 16.98 21.02 2.05
C VAL A 115 15.58 21.46 1.70
N ILE A 116 14.86 20.66 0.91
CA ILE A 116 13.47 20.97 0.57
C ILE A 116 12.57 20.56 1.72
N VAL A 117 11.78 21.51 2.22
CA VAL A 117 10.83 21.27 3.32
C VAL A 117 9.42 21.34 2.78
N ASN A 118 8.71 20.23 2.89
CA ASN A 118 7.27 20.19 2.69
C ASN A 118 6.59 20.64 3.99
N ARG A 119 6.05 21.87 3.96
CA ARG A 119 5.43 22.52 5.12
C ARG A 119 4.01 22.05 5.40
N GLY A 120 3.41 21.29 4.48
CA GLY A 120 2.06 20.78 4.60
C GLY A 120 1.17 21.08 3.40
N TRP A 121 -0.12 20.85 3.57
CA TRP A 121 -1.16 20.96 2.56
C TRP A 121 -1.94 22.27 2.68
N ILE A 122 -2.39 22.80 1.55
CA ILE A 122 -3.36 23.92 1.46
C ILE A 122 -4.40 23.60 0.40
N PRO A 123 -5.66 24.07 0.55
CA PRO A 123 -6.69 23.88 -0.46
C PRO A 123 -6.35 24.63 -1.75
N PHE A 124 -6.97 24.23 -2.86
CA PHE A 124 -7.02 25.10 -4.03
C PHE A 124 -7.82 26.36 -3.72
N GLY A 125 -7.34 27.51 -4.22
CA GLY A 125 -8.15 28.72 -4.33
C GLY A 125 -9.07 28.65 -5.55
N ASP A 126 -9.77 29.76 -5.79
CA ASP A 126 -10.73 29.88 -6.90
C ASP A 126 -10.07 29.69 -8.28
N ASP A 127 -8.84 30.17 -8.44
CA ASP A 127 -8.01 29.94 -9.63
C ASP A 127 -6.83 29.00 -9.32
N GLN A 128 -6.88 27.78 -9.87
CA GLN A 128 -5.82 26.78 -9.72
C GLN A 128 -4.53 27.13 -10.50
N ARG A 129 -4.58 28.08 -11.44
CA ARG A 129 -3.40 28.54 -12.19
C ARG A 129 -2.68 29.68 -11.48
N ALA A 130 -3.35 30.42 -10.61
CA ALA A 130 -2.73 31.41 -9.75
C ALA A 130 -1.84 30.74 -8.69
N PHE A 131 -0.81 31.46 -8.24
CA PHE A 131 -0.04 31.04 -7.07
C PHE A 131 -0.90 31.29 -5.82
N PRO A 132 -1.10 30.29 -4.95
CA PRO A 132 -1.99 30.44 -3.80
C PRO A 132 -1.41 31.40 -2.76
N ASP A 133 -2.28 31.94 -1.91
CA ASP A 133 -1.84 32.62 -0.69
C ASP A 133 -1.39 31.57 0.34
N ILE A 134 -0.15 31.68 0.81
CA ILE A 134 0.51 30.67 1.64
C ILE A 134 0.81 31.28 3.01
N PRO A 135 0.43 30.59 4.12
CA PRO A 135 0.80 31.05 5.45
C PRO A 135 2.32 31.22 5.60
N ALA A 136 2.73 32.39 6.10
CA ALA A 136 4.13 32.78 6.17
C ALA A 136 5.00 31.75 6.90
N ALA A 137 6.20 31.50 6.38
CA ALA A 137 7.20 30.68 7.06
C ALA A 137 7.73 31.40 8.33
N PRO A 138 8.21 30.65 9.34
CA PRO A 138 8.97 31.23 10.44
C PRO A 138 10.08 32.15 9.94
N LYS A 139 10.18 33.33 10.55
CA LYS A 139 11.23 34.31 10.24
C LYS A 139 12.49 34.01 11.05
N GLY A 140 13.65 34.30 10.45
CA GLY A 140 14.95 34.14 11.10
C GLY A 140 15.42 32.68 11.17
N GLU A 141 16.50 32.47 11.93
CA GLU A 141 17.06 31.14 12.15
C GLU A 141 16.16 30.32 13.08
N VAL A 142 15.76 29.13 12.64
CA VAL A 142 14.95 28.19 13.39
C VAL A 142 15.52 26.78 13.28
N THR A 143 15.15 25.92 14.23
CA THR A 143 15.36 24.47 14.09
C THR A 143 14.04 23.82 13.79
N ILE A 144 13.96 23.13 12.66
CA ILE A 144 12.79 22.34 12.27
C ILE A 144 13.00 20.89 12.65
N THR A 145 11.92 20.20 12.99
CA THR A 145 11.86 18.74 13.03
C THR A 145 10.90 18.28 11.96
N GLY A 146 11.26 17.21 11.25
CA GLY A 146 10.39 16.62 10.24
C GLY A 146 10.77 15.18 9.90
N ARG A 147 10.09 14.61 8.92
CA ARG A 147 10.29 13.24 8.46
C ARG A 147 10.99 13.25 7.11
N LEU A 148 12.11 12.56 6.99
CA LEU A 148 12.85 12.45 5.73
C LEU A 148 12.13 11.53 4.74
N LYS A 149 12.04 11.94 3.48
CA LYS A 149 11.58 11.11 2.36
C LYS A 149 12.46 11.31 1.16
N ALA A 150 12.54 10.29 0.30
CA ALA A 150 13.19 10.43 -0.99
C ALA A 150 12.39 11.29 -1.95
N ASP A 151 13.07 11.77 -2.99
CA ASP A 151 12.46 12.43 -4.13
C ASP A 151 11.37 11.56 -4.78
N GLU A 152 10.35 12.23 -5.29
CA GLU A 152 9.30 11.61 -6.07
C GLU A 152 9.72 11.48 -7.53
N THR A 153 9.44 10.31 -8.11
CA THR A 153 9.56 10.06 -9.54
C THR A 153 8.21 9.59 -10.07
N SER A 154 7.93 9.76 -11.36
CA SER A 154 6.69 9.23 -11.95
C SER A 154 6.56 7.72 -11.77
N ALA A 155 7.68 6.98 -11.75
CA ALA A 155 7.68 5.54 -11.49
C ALA A 155 7.31 5.20 -10.04
N SER A 156 7.80 5.98 -9.07
CA SER A 156 7.58 5.71 -7.64
C SER A 156 6.24 6.23 -7.12
N SER A 157 5.73 7.33 -7.67
CA SER A 157 4.48 7.97 -7.23
C SER A 157 3.28 7.62 -8.10
N GLY A 158 3.49 7.14 -9.33
CA GLY A 158 2.43 6.99 -10.33
C GLY A 158 1.91 8.33 -10.89
N ILE A 159 2.47 9.46 -10.44
CA ILE A 159 2.07 10.80 -10.86
C ILE A 159 2.81 11.13 -12.14
N LYS A 160 2.06 11.44 -13.21
CA LYS A 160 2.63 11.93 -14.46
C LYS A 160 3.24 13.31 -14.23
N ASP A 161 4.51 13.46 -14.58
CA ASP A 161 5.16 14.76 -14.62
C ASP A 161 4.65 15.54 -15.84
N LEU A 162 3.92 16.62 -15.57
CA LEU A 162 3.28 17.44 -16.60
C LEU A 162 4.20 18.59 -16.96
N ARG A 163 4.31 18.85 -18.27
CA ARG A 163 4.97 20.04 -18.81
C ARG A 163 3.99 21.22 -18.82
N ASP A 164 4.51 22.43 -18.91
CA ASP A 164 3.73 23.69 -19.05
C ASP A 164 2.85 24.04 -17.84
N LEU A 165 3.40 23.86 -16.64
CA LEU A 165 2.75 24.32 -15.40
C LEU A 165 2.87 25.85 -15.23
N PRO A 166 1.93 26.47 -14.50
CA PRO A 166 2.07 27.85 -14.07
C PRO A 166 3.38 28.06 -13.28
N PRO A 167 3.90 29.30 -13.24
CA PRO A 167 5.10 29.63 -12.48
C PRO A 167 5.01 29.14 -11.03
N ARG A 168 6.11 28.59 -10.51
CA ARG A 168 6.23 28.08 -9.13
C ARG A 168 5.26 26.96 -8.77
N GLN A 169 4.71 26.25 -9.76
CA GLN A 169 3.94 25.02 -9.54
C GLN A 169 4.66 23.80 -10.14
N VAL A 170 4.67 22.69 -9.42
CA VAL A 170 5.32 21.42 -9.83
C VAL A 170 4.39 20.21 -9.63
N MET A 171 4.65 19.09 -10.31
CA MET A 171 3.90 17.83 -10.10
C MET A 171 4.56 16.89 -9.08
N LEU A 172 5.89 16.91 -9.02
CA LEU A 172 6.71 15.99 -8.23
C LEU A 172 7.59 16.78 -7.27
N ILE A 173 7.82 16.22 -6.08
CA ILE A 173 8.81 16.75 -5.14
C ILE A 173 10.18 16.20 -5.54
N SER A 174 11.06 17.04 -6.10
CA SER A 174 12.38 16.62 -6.57
C SER A 174 13.46 17.60 -6.14
N SER A 175 14.38 17.15 -5.27
CA SER A 175 15.56 17.92 -4.86
C SER A 175 16.45 18.29 -6.05
N ALA A 176 16.54 17.42 -7.06
CA ALA A 176 17.30 17.68 -8.28
C ALA A 176 16.71 18.82 -9.12
N GLN A 177 15.38 18.85 -9.28
CA GLN A 177 14.69 19.95 -9.96
C GLN A 177 14.84 21.27 -9.18
N GLN A 178 14.70 21.22 -7.86
CA GLN A 178 14.83 22.40 -7.01
C GLN A 178 16.25 22.95 -6.99
N ARG A 179 17.28 22.10 -7.05
CA ARG A 179 18.69 22.51 -7.19
C ARG A 179 18.92 23.39 -8.41
N GLU A 180 18.31 23.04 -9.54
CA GLU A 180 18.42 23.81 -10.79
C GLU A 180 17.71 25.17 -10.69
N GLN A 181 16.56 25.22 -10.02
CA GLN A 181 15.81 26.46 -9.80
C GLN A 181 16.47 27.40 -8.79
N LEU A 182 17.06 26.84 -7.73
CA LEU A 182 17.70 27.60 -6.64
C LEU A 182 19.10 28.11 -7.00
N GLY A 183 19.79 27.47 -7.95
CA GLY A 183 21.20 27.75 -8.23
C GLY A 183 22.13 27.45 -7.05
N ARG A 184 21.72 26.54 -6.14
CA ARG A 184 22.43 26.20 -4.90
C ARG A 184 22.46 24.70 -4.70
N THR A 185 23.40 24.22 -3.90
CA THR A 185 23.48 22.81 -3.52
C THR A 185 22.29 22.41 -2.64
N VAL A 186 21.52 21.40 -3.07
CA VAL A 186 20.36 20.88 -2.34
C VAL A 186 20.65 19.44 -1.89
N LEU A 187 20.34 19.12 -0.63
CA LEU A 187 20.40 17.75 -0.10
C LEU A 187 19.39 16.85 -0.80
N GLY A 188 19.72 15.57 -0.99
CA GLY A 188 18.82 14.62 -1.63
C GLY A 188 17.56 14.34 -0.80
N GLY A 189 16.41 14.27 -1.47
CA GLY A 189 15.12 14.07 -0.82
C GLY A 189 14.50 15.35 -0.27
N TYR A 190 13.50 15.19 0.58
CA TYR A 190 12.78 16.28 1.24
C TYR A 190 12.35 15.92 2.66
N VAL A 191 12.03 16.95 3.44
CA VAL A 191 11.58 16.83 4.83
C VAL A 191 10.12 17.23 4.95
N GLU A 192 9.24 16.34 5.40
CA GLU A 192 7.87 16.69 5.80
C GLU A 192 7.90 17.29 7.21
N GLN A 193 7.56 18.57 7.33
CA GLN A 193 7.68 19.31 8.59
C GLN A 193 6.67 18.83 9.64
N ILE A 194 7.16 18.65 10.87
CA ILE A 194 6.37 18.38 12.08
C ILE A 194 6.38 19.60 13.01
N SER A 195 7.50 20.30 13.13
CA SER A 195 7.64 21.46 14.02
C SER A 195 8.70 22.44 13.49
N PRO A 196 8.63 23.74 13.86
CA PRO A 196 7.61 24.39 14.68
C PRO A 196 6.29 24.59 13.91
N VAL A 197 5.18 24.77 14.63
CA VAL A 197 3.91 25.26 14.06
C VAL A 197 3.83 26.77 14.34
N PRO A 198 3.94 27.65 13.31
CA PRO A 198 3.84 29.09 13.50
C PRO A 198 2.51 29.51 14.16
N ALA A 199 2.57 30.46 15.08
CA ALA A 199 1.38 31.00 15.77
C ALA A 199 0.40 31.75 14.84
N GLY A 200 0.87 32.21 13.67
CA GLY A 200 0.07 32.91 12.66
C GLY A 200 -0.62 32.01 11.63
N GLY A 201 -0.69 30.69 11.91
CA GLY A 201 -1.20 29.68 10.98
C GLY A 201 -0.09 28.96 10.21
N SER A 202 -0.41 27.77 9.74
CA SER A 202 0.46 26.94 8.90
C SER A 202 -0.37 26.20 7.86
N PRO A 203 0.26 25.73 6.77
CA PRO A 203 -0.33 24.63 6.00
C PRO A 203 -0.74 23.47 6.91
N GLU A 204 -1.77 22.73 6.52
CA GLU A 204 -2.24 21.52 7.20
C GLU A 204 -1.11 20.49 7.24
N GLN A 205 -0.75 19.98 8.41
CA GLN A 205 0.37 19.05 8.53
C GLN A 205 0.06 17.72 7.85
N ILE A 206 1.08 17.14 7.21
CA ILE A 206 0.96 15.82 6.61
C ILE A 206 0.86 14.79 7.75
N PRO A 207 -0.19 13.97 7.82
CA PRO A 207 -0.36 12.97 8.88
C PRO A 207 0.78 11.94 8.86
N ASN A 208 0.94 11.20 9.95
CA ASN A 208 1.85 10.06 9.94
C ASN A 208 1.38 9.04 8.90
N PRO A 209 2.32 8.36 8.22
CA PRO A 209 1.96 7.15 7.49
C PRO A 209 1.29 6.16 8.44
N ASP A 210 0.29 5.44 7.95
CA ASP A 210 -0.33 4.36 8.70
C ASP A 210 0.67 3.21 8.87
N ASP A 211 0.94 2.87 10.13
CA ASP A 211 1.82 1.80 10.59
C ASP A 211 1.07 0.75 11.42
N SER A 212 -0.25 0.83 11.49
CA SER A 212 -1.07 -0.04 12.32
C SER A 212 -1.90 -1.04 11.49
N SER A 213 -2.35 -0.62 10.30
CA SER A 213 -3.20 -1.47 9.47
C SER A 213 -2.39 -2.57 8.79
N ILE A 214 -2.73 -3.81 9.10
CA ILE A 214 -2.15 -5.01 8.48
C ILE A 214 -3.14 -5.63 7.47
N GLY A 215 -4.44 -5.32 7.62
CA GLY A 215 -5.51 -5.92 6.83
C GLY A 215 -5.77 -7.40 7.16
N PRO A 216 -6.78 -8.02 6.54
CA PRO A 216 -7.21 -9.40 6.84
C PRO A 216 -6.36 -10.47 6.14
N HIS A 217 -5.19 -10.13 5.60
CA HIS A 217 -4.38 -11.03 4.77
C HIS A 217 -4.05 -12.36 5.45
N MET A 218 -3.71 -12.34 6.75
CA MET A 218 -3.46 -13.55 7.53
C MET A 218 -4.71 -14.43 7.67
N ALA A 219 -5.87 -13.82 7.95
CA ALA A 219 -7.13 -14.56 8.05
C ALA A 219 -7.49 -15.23 6.72
N TYR A 220 -7.25 -14.55 5.59
CA TYR A 220 -7.45 -15.14 4.27
C TYR A 220 -6.46 -16.25 3.95
N ALA A 221 -5.19 -16.14 4.36
CA ALA A 221 -4.22 -17.22 4.20
C ALA A 221 -4.70 -18.50 4.91
N VAL A 222 -5.13 -18.37 6.16
CA VAL A 222 -5.72 -19.47 6.94
C VAL A 222 -6.98 -20.01 6.27
N GLN A 223 -7.87 -19.13 5.78
CA GLN A 223 -9.08 -19.54 5.05
C GLN A 223 -8.74 -20.41 3.83
N TRP A 224 -7.74 -20.04 3.03
CA TRP A 224 -7.30 -20.83 1.88
C TRP A 224 -6.80 -22.21 2.29
N TRP A 225 -6.01 -22.30 3.35
CA TRP A 225 -5.53 -23.59 3.86
C TRP A 225 -6.65 -24.45 4.47
N LEU A 226 -7.68 -23.82 5.06
CA LEU A 226 -8.89 -24.54 5.49
C LEU A 226 -9.65 -25.11 4.27
N PHE A 227 -9.73 -24.38 3.16
CA PHE A 227 -10.33 -24.91 1.93
C PHE A 227 -9.53 -26.08 1.35
N VAL A 228 -8.20 -26.05 1.42
CA VAL A 228 -7.35 -27.19 1.06
C VAL A 228 -7.75 -28.45 1.83
N ALA A 229 -8.03 -28.32 3.14
CA ALA A 229 -8.50 -29.44 3.95
C ALA A 229 -9.97 -29.84 3.65
N ALA A 230 -10.82 -28.88 3.28
CA ALA A 230 -12.22 -29.13 2.99
C ALA A 230 -12.44 -29.90 1.66
N VAL A 231 -11.61 -29.69 0.64
CA VAL A 231 -11.71 -30.38 -0.66
C VAL A 231 -11.67 -31.92 -0.54
N PRO A 232 -10.68 -32.56 0.10
CA PRO A 232 -10.67 -34.01 0.25
C PRO A 232 -11.81 -34.52 1.13
N VAL A 233 -12.22 -33.76 2.16
CA VAL A 233 -13.38 -34.11 3.00
C VAL A 233 -14.65 -34.14 2.17
N GLY A 234 -14.89 -33.09 1.38
CA GLY A 234 -16.03 -33.01 0.46
C GLY A 234 -16.01 -34.14 -0.57
N TRP A 235 -14.85 -34.43 -1.16
CA TRP A 235 -14.69 -35.53 -2.10
C TRP A 235 -15.05 -36.88 -1.45
N VAL A 236 -14.56 -37.17 -0.24
CA VAL A 236 -14.90 -38.41 0.49
C VAL A 236 -16.39 -38.49 0.82
N ILE A 237 -17.02 -37.39 1.23
CA ILE A 237 -18.46 -37.33 1.50
C ILE A 237 -19.25 -37.66 0.23
N LEU A 238 -18.89 -37.07 -0.90
CA LEU A 238 -19.53 -37.34 -2.19
C LEU A 238 -19.38 -38.82 -2.58
N VAL A 239 -18.18 -39.40 -2.44
CA VAL A 239 -17.94 -40.82 -2.73
C VAL A 239 -18.79 -41.72 -1.85
N ARG A 240 -18.88 -41.42 -0.55
CA ARG A 240 -19.72 -42.17 0.39
C ARG A 240 -21.21 -42.05 0.06
N ARG A 241 -21.67 -40.88 -0.36
CA ARG A 241 -23.07 -40.66 -0.75
C ARG A 241 -23.41 -41.48 -1.99
N GLU A 242 -22.59 -41.40 -3.03
CA GLU A 242 -22.76 -42.15 -4.27
C GLU A 242 -22.76 -43.67 -4.06
N LEU A 243 -21.92 -44.18 -3.14
CA LEU A 243 -21.95 -45.59 -2.75
C LEU A 243 -23.28 -46.01 -2.13
N ARG A 244 -23.85 -45.16 -1.26
CA ARG A 244 -25.15 -45.43 -0.60
C ARG A 244 -26.28 -45.40 -1.62
N ASP A 245 -26.30 -44.38 -2.48
CA ASP A 245 -27.34 -44.21 -3.51
C ASP A 245 -27.33 -45.39 -4.49
N ARG A 246 -26.15 -45.85 -4.91
CA ARG A 246 -26.01 -47.05 -5.76
C ARG A 246 -26.42 -48.34 -5.06
N ALA A 247 -26.14 -48.48 -3.77
CA ALA A 247 -26.54 -49.65 -2.99
C ALA A 247 -28.06 -49.72 -2.82
N ALA A 248 -28.71 -48.58 -2.53
CA ALA A 248 -30.16 -48.45 -2.46
C ALA A 248 -30.83 -48.78 -3.80
N ALA A 249 -30.36 -48.18 -4.89
CA ALA A 249 -30.88 -48.45 -6.24
C ALA A 249 -30.72 -49.92 -6.66
N LYS A 250 -29.65 -50.60 -6.23
CA LYS A 250 -29.47 -52.04 -6.46
C LYS A 250 -30.50 -52.86 -5.66
N ALA A 251 -30.74 -52.51 -4.40
CA ALA A 251 -31.72 -53.19 -3.55
C ALA A 251 -33.15 -53.04 -4.08
N GLU A 252 -33.53 -51.83 -4.50
CA GLU A 252 -34.84 -51.55 -5.13
C GLU A 252 -35.05 -52.37 -6.40
N ARG A 253 -34.04 -52.42 -7.30
CA ARG A 253 -34.10 -53.26 -8.50
C ARG A 253 -34.24 -54.74 -8.17
N SER A 254 -33.44 -55.25 -7.22
CA SER A 254 -33.54 -56.65 -6.80
C SER A 254 -34.90 -56.99 -6.17
N ALA A 255 -35.54 -56.04 -5.47
CA ALA A 255 -36.89 -56.23 -4.94
C ALA A 255 -37.94 -56.28 -6.06
N ALA A 256 -37.88 -55.36 -7.03
CA ALA A 256 -38.77 -55.35 -8.19
C ALA A 256 -38.62 -56.60 -9.08
N ASP A 257 -37.38 -57.07 -9.28
CA ASP A 257 -37.08 -58.30 -10.01
C ASP A 257 -37.62 -59.54 -9.27
N ALA A 258 -37.62 -59.54 -7.93
CA ALA A 258 -38.17 -60.64 -7.13
C ALA A 258 -39.71 -60.65 -7.09
N GLU A 259 -40.34 -59.48 -7.08
CA GLU A 259 -41.80 -59.31 -7.11
C GLU A 259 -42.37 -59.73 -8.47
N SER A 260 -41.74 -59.32 -9.57
CA SER A 260 -42.12 -59.77 -10.93
C SER A 260 -41.90 -61.27 -11.17
N ALA A 261 -40.96 -61.90 -10.48
CA ALA A 261 -40.76 -63.35 -10.52
C ALA A 261 -41.76 -64.15 -9.68
N GLN A 262 -42.48 -63.50 -8.74
CA GLN A 262 -43.47 -64.12 -7.86
C GLN A 262 -44.92 -63.97 -8.34
N GLU A 263 -45.17 -63.26 -9.43
CA GLU A 263 -46.49 -63.15 -10.08
C GLU A 263 -46.63 -64.25 -11.14
N PRO A 264 -47.16 -65.46 -10.83
CA PRO A 264 -47.47 -66.43 -11.87
C PRO A 264 -48.61 -65.88 -12.72
N ALA A 265 -48.52 -66.09 -14.04
CA ALA A 265 -49.60 -65.79 -14.98
C ALA A 265 -50.90 -66.44 -14.48
N ALA A 266 -51.78 -65.65 -13.89
CA ALA A 266 -53.16 -66.04 -13.64
C ALA A 266 -53.87 -66.09 -15.00
N VAL A 267 -54.06 -67.32 -15.48
CA VAL A 267 -54.87 -67.68 -16.65
C VAL A 267 -56.34 -67.44 -16.37
#